data_AF-A0A8H8DMQ8-F1
#
_entry.id   AF-A0A8H8DMQ8-F1
#
_cell.length_a   1.000
_cell.length_b   1.000
_cell.length_c   1.000
_cell.angle_alpha   90.00
_cell.angle_beta   90.00
_cell.angle_gamma   90.00
#
_symmetry.space_group_name_H-M   'P 1'
#
loop_
_entity.id
_entity.type
_entity.pdbx_description
1 polymer ?
#
loop_
_entity_poly.entity_id
_entity_poly.type
_entity_poly.pdbx_seq_one_letter_code
_entity_poly.pdbx_strand_id
1 'polypeptide(L)'
;MEQAKAEEEDFTALPLPDKLTHKLWKARMAGYEELAQLLKRLDPEEPGSVAQFKKYSDYMKKIAAESNAFAQEAGLVVLTAWAQNSPLAVKTRSVILPVVIEKSLAQTRAGTRAKALDVLMMYIEIDTAEPVVVRRVSEAGGLPKLVAGAVFALKETATQLVLELYRWLGQAVETCLGDLKPSFVHPSLLPEQQKELLEAFRKVPPEKPAPERLLRSQQEVAAQEGRHQTAHTVPASRICDSKISVTDL
;
A
#
# COMPACT_ATOMS: atom_id res chain seq x y z
N MET A 1 -14.58 38.54 -0.03
CA MET A 1 -15.71 37.58 0.06
C MET A 1 -16.02 37.08 -1.36
N GLU A 2 -15.15 36.23 -1.90
CA GLU A 2 -15.29 35.62 -3.23
C GLU A 2 -15.33 34.08 -3.06
N GLN A 3 -16.04 33.62 -2.02
CA GLN A 3 -16.11 32.21 -1.62
C GLN A 3 -17.54 31.66 -1.63
N ALA A 4 -18.47 32.32 -2.31
CA ALA A 4 -19.89 31.96 -2.24
C ALA A 4 -20.58 31.97 -3.61
N LYS A 5 -20.10 31.13 -4.54
CA LYS A 5 -20.87 30.49 -5.63
C LYS A 5 -19.92 29.81 -6.64
N ALA A 6 -19.29 28.72 -6.22
CA ALA A 6 -19.18 27.61 -7.17
C ALA A 6 -20.40 26.78 -6.85
N GLU A 7 -21.39 26.75 -7.74
CA GLU A 7 -22.43 25.74 -7.72
C GLU A 7 -21.76 24.39 -7.43
N GLU A 8 -22.34 23.59 -6.53
CA GLU A 8 -21.90 22.21 -6.33
C GLU A 8 -22.12 21.47 -7.64
N GLU A 9 -21.16 21.60 -8.56
CA GLU A 9 -21.12 20.86 -9.81
C GLU A 9 -21.13 19.39 -9.41
N ASP A 10 -22.26 18.72 -9.68
CA ASP A 10 -22.45 17.33 -9.34
C ASP A 10 -21.53 16.47 -10.20
N PHE A 11 -20.31 16.26 -9.71
CA PHE A 11 -19.29 15.47 -10.37
C PHE A 11 -19.50 13.96 -10.16
N THR A 12 -20.52 13.55 -9.39
CA THR A 12 -20.69 12.13 -9.04
C THR A 12 -21.07 11.28 -10.25
N ALA A 13 -21.83 11.86 -11.19
CA ALA A 13 -22.24 11.24 -12.44
C ALA A 13 -21.16 11.23 -13.54
N LEU A 14 -20.03 11.93 -13.34
CA LEU A 14 -18.98 12.00 -14.35
C LEU A 14 -18.30 10.63 -14.55
N PRO A 15 -17.93 10.27 -15.79
CA PRO A 15 -17.08 9.12 -16.06
C PRO A 15 -15.75 9.20 -15.31
N LEU A 16 -15.19 8.05 -14.93
CA LEU A 16 -13.93 7.97 -14.20
C LEU A 16 -12.78 8.78 -14.84
N PRO A 17 -12.51 8.69 -16.16
CA PRO A 17 -11.46 9.50 -16.80
C PRO A 17 -11.62 11.01 -16.56
N ASP A 18 -12.86 11.51 -16.55
CA ASP A 18 -13.17 12.92 -16.38
C ASP A 18 -12.99 13.35 -14.92
N LYS A 19 -13.42 12.50 -13.97
CA LYS A 19 -13.16 12.69 -12.53
C LYS A 19 -11.66 12.82 -12.26
N LEU A 20 -10.82 11.95 -12.82
CA LEU A 20 -9.37 11.90 -12.56
C LEU A 20 -8.62 13.17 -12.98
N THR A 21 -9.14 13.92 -13.94
CA THR A 21 -8.52 15.17 -14.42
C THR A 21 -9.35 16.41 -14.15
N HIS A 22 -10.41 16.28 -13.35
CA HIS A 22 -11.32 17.37 -13.07
C HIS A 22 -10.63 18.55 -12.37
N LYS A 23 -11.10 19.77 -12.62
CA LYS A 23 -10.54 20.98 -11.97
C LYS A 23 -10.75 20.96 -10.45
N LEU A 24 -11.92 20.50 -10.01
CA LEU A 24 -12.25 20.35 -8.59
C LEU A 24 -11.50 19.16 -7.97
N TRP A 25 -10.71 19.41 -6.92
CA TRP A 25 -9.94 18.37 -6.24
C TRP A 25 -10.81 17.30 -5.57
N LYS A 26 -12.03 17.66 -5.12
CA LYS A 26 -13.00 16.70 -4.55
C LYS A 26 -13.44 15.66 -5.60
N ALA A 27 -13.63 16.09 -6.85
CA ALA A 27 -13.93 15.19 -7.96
C ALA A 27 -12.77 14.26 -8.28
N ARG A 28 -11.53 14.77 -8.28
CA ARG A 28 -10.33 13.94 -8.44
C ARG A 28 -10.17 12.93 -7.32
N MET A 29 -10.37 13.35 -6.07
CA MET A 29 -10.31 12.46 -4.90
C MET A 29 -11.33 11.32 -5.03
N ALA A 30 -12.58 11.62 -5.37
CA ALA A 30 -13.61 10.61 -5.62
C ALA A 30 -13.22 9.67 -6.79
N GLY A 31 -12.64 10.23 -7.87
CA GLY A 31 -12.09 9.44 -8.96
C GLY A 31 -10.92 8.53 -8.52
N TYR A 32 -10.05 8.98 -7.63
CA TYR A 32 -8.96 8.16 -7.09
C TYR A 32 -9.49 7.02 -6.22
N GLU A 33 -10.49 7.28 -5.37
CA GLU A 33 -11.15 6.23 -4.58
C GLU A 33 -11.80 5.17 -5.48
N GLU A 34 -12.53 5.61 -6.51
CA GLU A 34 -13.15 4.72 -7.51
C GLU A 34 -12.10 3.92 -8.28
N LEU A 35 -11.02 4.55 -8.75
CA LEU A 35 -9.93 3.89 -9.46
C LEU A 35 -9.18 2.88 -8.57
N ALA A 36 -8.94 3.20 -7.30
CA ALA A 36 -8.30 2.28 -6.37
C ALA A 36 -9.15 1.01 -6.17
N GLN A 37 -10.47 1.15 -6.07
CA GLN A 37 -11.38 0.00 -5.99
C GLN A 37 -11.42 -0.81 -7.28
N LEU A 38 -11.41 -0.14 -8.44
CA LEU A 38 -11.33 -0.81 -9.73
C LEU A 38 -10.05 -1.66 -9.82
N LEU A 39 -8.88 -1.07 -9.57
CA LEU A 39 -7.59 -1.77 -9.66
C LEU A 39 -7.49 -2.99 -8.75
N LYS A 40 -8.10 -2.94 -7.56
CA LYS A 40 -8.15 -4.08 -6.62
C LYS A 40 -9.03 -5.23 -7.10
N ARG A 41 -10.02 -4.95 -7.95
CA ARG A 41 -10.96 -5.95 -8.48
C ARG A 41 -10.51 -6.53 -9.81
N LEU A 42 -9.64 -5.83 -10.54
CA LEU A 42 -9.11 -6.34 -11.80
C LEU A 42 -8.22 -7.54 -11.54
N ASP A 43 -8.50 -8.63 -12.26
CA ASP A 43 -7.64 -9.80 -12.29
C ASP A 43 -6.65 -9.69 -13.48
N PRO A 44 -5.33 -9.57 -13.24
CA PRO A 44 -4.30 -9.58 -14.27
C PRO A 44 -4.29 -10.78 -15.23
N GLU A 45 -4.85 -11.92 -14.82
CA GLU A 45 -4.89 -13.15 -15.62
C GLU A 45 -6.16 -13.24 -16.48
N GLU A 46 -7.17 -12.40 -16.22
CA GLU A 46 -8.37 -12.35 -17.05
C GLU A 46 -8.07 -11.79 -18.46
N PRO A 47 -8.59 -12.43 -19.53
CA PRO A 47 -8.44 -11.92 -20.88
C PRO A 47 -8.94 -10.48 -21.01
N GLY A 48 -8.05 -9.56 -21.39
CA GLY A 48 -8.39 -8.14 -21.60
C GLY A 48 -8.14 -7.23 -20.40
N SER A 49 -7.79 -7.75 -19.22
CA SER A 49 -7.47 -6.94 -18.03
C SER A 49 -6.26 -6.01 -18.26
N VAL A 50 -5.25 -6.47 -19.00
CA VAL A 50 -4.07 -5.67 -19.38
C VAL A 50 -4.46 -4.41 -20.16
N ALA A 51 -5.50 -4.48 -21.00
CA ALA A 51 -6.00 -3.30 -21.73
C ALA A 51 -6.61 -2.27 -20.76
N GLN A 52 -7.28 -2.73 -19.70
CA GLN A 52 -7.79 -1.85 -18.65
C GLN A 52 -6.67 -1.21 -17.85
N PHE A 53 -5.63 -1.96 -17.45
CA PHE A 53 -4.45 -1.36 -16.82
C PHE A 53 -3.79 -0.33 -17.75
N LYS A 54 -3.61 -0.66 -19.03
CA LYS A 54 -3.03 0.26 -20.03
C LYS A 54 -3.84 1.56 -20.15
N LYS A 55 -5.18 1.48 -20.12
CA LYS A 55 -6.07 2.65 -20.15
C LYS A 55 -5.77 3.65 -19.03
N TYR A 56 -5.42 3.17 -17.83
CA TYR A 56 -5.17 4.03 -16.67
C TYR A 56 -3.69 4.34 -16.41
N SER A 57 -2.76 3.69 -17.12
CA SER A 57 -1.31 3.85 -16.92
C SER A 57 -0.84 5.31 -17.00
N ASP A 58 -1.36 6.08 -17.97
CA ASP A 58 -0.94 7.47 -18.19
C ASP A 58 -1.37 8.43 -17.08
N TYR A 59 -2.35 8.03 -16.26
CA TYR A 59 -2.79 8.82 -15.12
C TYR A 59 -1.83 8.71 -13.92
N MET A 60 -1.05 7.62 -13.80
CA MET A 60 -0.26 7.36 -12.59
C MET A 60 0.75 8.47 -12.27
N LYS A 61 1.39 9.04 -13.31
CA LYS A 61 2.29 10.20 -13.13
C LYS A 61 1.53 11.44 -12.64
N LYS A 62 0.32 11.68 -13.16
CA LYS A 62 -0.53 12.82 -12.76
C LYS A 62 -1.02 12.65 -11.32
N ILE A 63 -1.42 11.44 -10.96
CA ILE A 63 -1.86 11.07 -9.60
C ILE A 63 -0.72 11.28 -8.60
N ALA A 64 0.49 10.80 -8.90
CA ALA A 64 1.67 11.05 -8.07
C ALA A 64 1.97 12.55 -7.90
N ALA A 65 1.69 13.35 -8.94
CA ALA A 65 1.92 14.78 -8.95
C ALA A 65 0.78 15.61 -8.34
N GLU A 66 -0.25 15.00 -7.77
CA GLU A 66 -1.39 15.70 -7.16
C GLU A 66 -0.94 16.78 -6.16
N SER A 67 -1.54 17.97 -6.29
CA SER A 67 -1.13 19.16 -5.52
C SER A 67 -1.97 19.36 -4.26
N ASN A 68 -3.22 18.89 -4.26
CA ASN A 68 -4.08 19.00 -3.08
C ASN A 68 -3.78 17.86 -2.10
N ALA A 69 -3.52 18.18 -0.83
CA ALA A 69 -3.12 17.18 0.17
C ALA A 69 -4.13 16.04 0.39
N PHE A 70 -5.44 16.32 0.36
CA PHE A 70 -6.47 15.29 0.56
C PHE A 70 -6.58 14.38 -0.66
N ALA A 71 -6.63 14.96 -1.86
CA ALA A 71 -6.61 14.19 -3.10
C ALA A 71 -5.28 13.42 -3.26
N GLN A 72 -4.15 13.98 -2.81
CA GLN A 72 -2.85 13.31 -2.86
C GLN A 72 -2.85 12.05 -2.00
N GLU A 73 -3.43 12.09 -0.79
CA GLU A 73 -3.56 10.89 0.04
C GLU A 73 -4.40 9.79 -0.63
N ALA A 74 -5.52 10.14 -1.26
CA ALA A 74 -6.32 9.18 -2.04
C ALA A 74 -5.53 8.67 -3.27
N GLY A 75 -4.76 9.55 -3.92
CA GLY A 75 -3.89 9.19 -5.04
C GLY A 75 -2.79 8.20 -4.65
N LEU A 76 -2.18 8.33 -3.46
CA LEU A 76 -1.21 7.36 -2.96
C LEU A 76 -1.84 5.97 -2.79
N VAL A 77 -3.11 5.87 -2.36
CA VAL A 77 -3.84 4.60 -2.30
C VAL A 77 -4.01 3.98 -3.69
N VAL A 78 -4.24 4.78 -4.73
CA VAL A 78 -4.24 4.29 -6.12
C VAL A 78 -2.87 3.75 -6.50
N LEU A 79 -1.79 4.45 -6.18
CA LEU A 79 -0.43 4.01 -6.54
C LEU A 79 -0.05 2.70 -5.84
N THR A 80 -0.46 2.50 -4.58
CA THR A 80 -0.30 1.22 -3.90
C THR A 80 -1.10 0.12 -4.58
N ALA A 81 -2.39 0.36 -4.89
CA ALA A 81 -3.23 -0.61 -5.60
C ALA A 81 -2.68 -0.92 -7.01
N TRP A 82 -2.11 0.06 -7.69
CA TRP A 82 -1.45 -0.11 -8.98
C TRP A 82 -0.22 -1.00 -8.85
N ALA A 83 0.65 -0.74 -7.87
CA ALA A 83 1.83 -1.57 -7.63
C ALA A 83 1.48 -3.01 -7.21
N GLN A 84 0.39 -3.19 -6.46
CA GLN A 84 -0.10 -4.52 -6.06
C GLN A 84 -0.63 -5.34 -7.23
N ASN A 85 -1.40 -4.72 -8.12
CA ASN A 85 -2.25 -5.47 -9.06
C ASN A 85 -1.82 -5.31 -10.53
N SER A 86 -1.17 -4.22 -10.93
CA SER A 86 -0.90 -3.96 -12.34
C SER A 86 0.33 -4.73 -12.84
N PRO A 87 0.24 -5.51 -13.93
CA PRO A 87 1.41 -6.10 -14.58
C PRO A 87 2.31 -5.05 -15.24
N LEU A 88 1.88 -3.78 -15.27
CA LEU A 88 2.61 -2.65 -15.83
C LEU A 88 3.33 -1.82 -14.75
N ALA A 89 3.18 -2.16 -13.46
CA ALA A 89 3.66 -1.34 -12.35
C ALA A 89 5.16 -1.02 -12.43
N VAL A 90 6.01 -2.02 -12.68
CA VAL A 90 7.47 -1.82 -12.78
C VAL A 90 7.83 -0.80 -13.88
N LYS A 91 7.05 -0.73 -14.98
CA LYS A 91 7.29 0.22 -16.07
C LYS A 91 7.02 1.67 -15.69
N THR A 92 6.15 1.90 -14.70
CA THR A 92 5.80 3.25 -14.23
C THR A 92 6.71 3.75 -13.10
N ARG A 93 7.59 2.89 -12.56
CA ARG A 93 8.52 3.18 -11.46
C ARG A 93 9.32 4.46 -11.66
N SER A 94 9.95 4.62 -12.83
CA SER A 94 10.85 5.74 -13.13
C SER A 94 10.15 7.10 -13.20
N VAL A 95 8.83 7.12 -13.40
CA VAL A 95 8.04 8.35 -13.47
C VAL A 95 7.28 8.65 -12.19
N ILE A 96 6.95 7.63 -11.38
CA ILE A 96 6.19 7.79 -10.14
C ILE A 96 7.11 8.05 -8.96
N LEU A 97 8.14 7.21 -8.75
CA LEU A 97 8.93 7.24 -7.52
C LEU A 97 9.66 8.56 -7.27
N PRO A 98 10.29 9.21 -8.26
CA PRO A 98 10.91 10.51 -8.02
C PRO A 98 9.89 11.55 -7.53
N VAL A 99 8.67 11.52 -8.06
CA VAL A 99 7.60 12.46 -7.69
C VAL A 99 7.08 12.18 -6.28
N VAL A 100 6.88 10.90 -5.93
CA VAL A 100 6.43 10.49 -4.58
C VAL A 100 7.47 10.89 -3.53
N ILE A 101 8.76 10.65 -3.80
CA ILE A 101 9.85 11.02 -2.89
C ILE A 101 9.89 12.54 -2.69
N GLU A 102 9.79 13.32 -3.76
CA GLU A 102 9.88 14.78 -3.65
C GLU A 102 8.62 15.41 -3.04
N LYS A 103 7.43 14.94 -3.40
CA LYS A 103 6.17 15.62 -3.08
C LYS A 103 5.38 15.02 -1.93
N SER A 104 5.49 13.71 -1.72
CA SER A 104 4.65 12.99 -0.75
C SER A 104 5.43 12.63 0.51
N LEU A 105 6.69 12.18 0.40
CA LEU A 105 7.54 11.94 1.56
C LEU A 105 8.00 13.24 2.24
N ALA A 106 8.19 14.32 1.48
CA ALA A 106 8.54 15.62 2.04
C ALA A 106 7.37 16.35 2.73
N GLN A 107 6.17 15.75 2.76
CA GLN A 107 4.98 16.37 3.35
C GLN A 107 5.03 16.36 4.89
N THR A 108 4.39 17.34 5.54
CA THR A 108 4.35 17.41 7.02
C THR A 108 3.35 16.46 7.65
N ARG A 109 2.33 16.04 6.89
CA ARG A 109 1.28 15.12 7.32
C ARG A 109 1.82 13.69 7.46
N ALA A 110 1.80 13.17 8.69
CA ALA A 110 2.25 11.81 8.97
C ALA A 110 1.49 10.76 8.13
N GLY A 111 0.17 10.92 7.96
CA GLY A 111 -0.64 10.01 7.15
C GLY A 111 -0.29 9.97 5.66
N THR A 112 0.16 11.09 5.08
CA THR A 112 0.65 11.14 3.69
C THR A 112 2.01 10.47 3.58
N ARG A 113 2.92 10.72 4.52
CA ARG A 113 4.26 10.10 4.53
C ARG A 113 4.17 8.59 4.68
N ALA A 114 3.33 8.08 5.59
CA ALA A 114 3.12 6.66 5.77
C ALA A 114 2.65 5.99 4.47
N LYS A 115 1.59 6.51 3.83
CA LYS A 115 1.11 5.98 2.54
C LYS A 115 2.17 6.08 1.44
N ALA A 116 2.99 7.13 1.43
CA ALA A 116 4.08 7.26 0.47
C ALA A 116 5.16 6.18 0.71
N LEU A 117 5.52 5.91 1.96
CA LEU A 117 6.42 4.80 2.29
C LEU A 117 5.83 3.45 1.87
N ASP A 118 4.53 3.22 2.06
CA ASP A 118 3.85 2.00 1.60
C ASP A 118 3.98 1.83 0.09
N VAL A 119 3.85 2.92 -0.69
CA VAL A 119 4.11 2.88 -2.15
C VAL A 119 5.54 2.45 -2.43
N LEU A 120 6.54 3.04 -1.75
CA LEU A 120 7.94 2.64 -1.96
C LEU A 120 8.18 1.16 -1.61
N MET A 121 7.71 0.70 -0.45
CA MET A 121 7.82 -0.69 -0.03
C MET A 121 7.16 -1.64 -1.03
N MET A 122 6.01 -1.26 -1.57
CA MET A 122 5.33 -2.06 -2.59
C MET A 122 6.13 -2.16 -3.88
N TYR A 123 6.76 -1.06 -4.30
CA TYR A 123 7.66 -1.08 -5.46
C TYR A 123 8.93 -1.90 -5.21
N ILE A 124 9.45 -1.95 -3.98
CA ILE A 124 10.57 -2.81 -3.61
C ILE A 124 10.17 -4.29 -3.71
N GLU A 125 8.96 -4.67 -3.29
CA GLU A 125 8.48 -6.06 -3.36
C GLU A 125 8.38 -6.57 -4.81
N ILE A 126 7.87 -5.75 -5.73
CA ILE A 126 7.68 -6.15 -7.14
C ILE A 126 8.92 -5.97 -8.01
N ASP A 127 10.01 -5.44 -7.44
CA ASP A 127 11.25 -5.10 -8.13
C ASP A 127 12.44 -5.30 -7.18
N THR A 128 13.40 -4.38 -7.15
CA THR A 128 14.57 -4.43 -6.28
C THR A 128 14.75 -3.08 -5.59
N ALA A 129 15.38 -3.07 -4.42
CA ALA A 129 15.61 -1.82 -3.67
C ALA A 129 16.51 -0.82 -4.44
N GLU A 130 17.44 -1.34 -5.26
CA GLU A 130 18.41 -0.54 -6.01
C GLU A 130 17.77 0.55 -6.89
N PRO A 131 16.90 0.25 -7.87
CA PRO A 131 16.24 1.26 -8.70
C PRO A 131 15.10 2.02 -8.00
N VAL A 132 14.68 1.60 -6.80
CA VAL A 132 13.57 2.21 -6.06
C VAL A 132 14.05 3.32 -5.13
N VAL A 133 15.07 3.05 -4.31
CA VAL A 133 15.60 3.99 -3.30
C VAL A 133 17.08 4.30 -3.44
N VAL A 134 17.94 3.33 -3.74
CA VAL A 134 19.40 3.53 -3.73
C VAL A 134 19.83 4.45 -4.87
N ARG A 135 19.44 4.11 -6.10
CA ARG A 135 19.76 4.88 -7.31
C ARG A 135 19.24 6.32 -7.23
N ARG A 136 18.16 6.56 -6.50
CA ARG A 136 17.58 7.91 -6.34
C ARG A 136 18.55 8.88 -5.67
N VAL A 137 19.43 8.40 -4.78
CA VAL A 137 20.46 9.23 -4.15
C VAL A 137 21.49 9.68 -5.19
N SER A 138 21.94 8.77 -6.07
CA SER A 138 22.87 9.10 -7.15
C SER A 138 22.23 10.02 -8.20
N GLU A 139 20.97 9.78 -8.56
CA GLU A 139 20.22 10.59 -9.54
C GLU A 139 19.88 12.00 -9.05
N ALA A 140 19.90 12.24 -7.74
CA ALA A 140 19.68 13.58 -7.18
C ALA A 140 20.77 14.59 -7.58
N GLY A 141 21.92 14.14 -8.11
CA GLY A 141 22.91 14.99 -8.77
C GLY A 141 23.48 16.11 -7.89
N GLY A 142 23.48 15.92 -6.57
CA GLY A 142 23.96 16.92 -5.61
C GLY A 142 22.97 18.05 -5.30
N LEU A 143 21.76 18.05 -5.86
CA LEU A 143 20.71 19.03 -5.53
C LEU A 143 20.23 18.81 -4.08
N PRO A 144 20.48 19.74 -3.13
CA PRO A 144 20.32 19.45 -1.71
C PRO A 144 18.93 18.95 -1.31
N LYS A 145 17.87 19.53 -1.89
CA LYS A 145 16.49 19.11 -1.65
C LYS A 145 16.21 17.69 -2.11
N LEU A 146 16.70 17.32 -3.30
CA LEU A 146 16.48 15.98 -3.85
C LEU A 146 17.33 14.94 -3.12
N VAL A 147 18.57 15.29 -2.78
CA VAL A 147 19.45 14.43 -1.98
C VAL A 147 18.83 14.18 -0.61
N ALA A 148 18.33 15.22 0.07
CA ALA A 148 17.67 15.08 1.36
C ALA A 148 16.44 14.16 1.28
N GLY A 149 15.58 14.34 0.26
CA GLY A 149 14.43 13.47 0.05
C GLY A 149 14.81 12.01 -0.23
N ALA A 150 15.81 11.77 -1.08
CA ALA A 150 16.28 10.43 -1.42
C ALA A 150 16.94 9.72 -0.22
N VAL A 151 17.78 10.43 0.54
CA VAL A 151 18.41 9.89 1.76
C VAL A 151 17.36 9.60 2.83
N PHE A 152 16.36 10.48 2.99
CA PHE A 152 15.24 10.24 3.89
C PHE A 152 14.46 8.98 3.47
N ALA A 153 14.10 8.86 2.18
CA ALA A 153 13.41 7.68 1.66
C ALA A 153 14.21 6.39 1.91
N LEU A 154 15.53 6.42 1.69
CA LEU A 154 16.42 5.29 1.95
C LEU A 154 16.45 4.91 3.44
N LYS A 155 16.59 5.90 4.34
CA LYS A 155 16.57 5.67 5.79
C LYS A 155 15.25 5.02 6.22
N GLU A 156 14.12 5.61 5.84
CA GLU A 156 12.80 5.15 6.28
C GLU A 156 12.45 3.76 5.74
N THR A 157 12.73 3.49 4.46
CA THR A 157 12.49 2.16 3.86
C THR A 157 13.41 1.08 4.44
N ALA A 158 14.68 1.41 4.72
CA ALA A 158 15.60 0.48 5.39
C ALA A 158 15.11 0.15 6.81
N THR A 159 14.70 1.17 7.58
CA THR A 159 14.11 0.98 8.90
C THR A 159 12.86 0.11 8.83
N GLN A 160 11.93 0.40 7.92
CA GLN A 160 10.71 -0.38 7.76
C GLN A 160 11.01 -1.85 7.39
N LEU A 161 11.97 -2.08 6.49
CA LEU A 161 12.38 -3.44 6.11
C LEU A 161 12.94 -4.20 7.32
N VAL A 162 13.79 -3.55 8.12
CA VAL A 162 14.36 -4.16 9.33
C VAL A 162 13.27 -4.47 10.36
N LEU A 163 12.27 -3.60 10.51
CA LEU A 163 11.12 -3.85 11.39
C LEU A 163 10.28 -5.04 10.92
N GLU A 164 10.02 -5.17 9.62
CA GLU A 164 9.31 -6.34 9.08
C GLU A 164 10.14 -7.61 9.27
N LEU A 165 11.45 -7.59 9.00
CA LEU A 165 12.33 -8.73 9.25
C LEU A 165 12.27 -9.15 10.74
N TYR A 166 12.33 -8.19 11.65
CA TYR A 166 12.22 -8.45 13.09
C TYR A 166 10.84 -9.01 13.47
N ARG A 167 9.76 -8.50 12.87
CA ARG A 167 8.40 -9.04 13.06
C ARG A 167 8.30 -10.50 12.65
N TRP A 168 8.91 -10.90 11.53
CA TRP A 168 8.83 -12.26 11.00
C TRP A 168 9.76 -13.27 11.69
N LEU A 169 10.97 -12.84 12.06
CA LEU A 169 12.03 -13.72 12.56
C LEU A 169 12.29 -13.57 14.07
N GLY A 170 11.73 -12.53 14.71
CA GLY A 170 11.97 -12.22 16.11
C GLY A 170 13.46 -12.05 16.42
N GLN A 171 13.90 -12.61 17.55
CA GLN A 171 15.31 -12.57 17.96
C GLN A 171 16.27 -13.29 16.98
N ALA A 172 15.77 -14.12 16.06
CA ALA A 172 16.65 -14.76 15.06
C ALA A 172 17.23 -13.75 14.05
N VAL A 173 16.66 -12.54 13.92
CA VAL A 173 17.32 -11.46 13.18
C VAL A 173 18.64 -11.08 13.85
N GLU A 174 18.72 -11.16 15.18
CA GLU A 174 19.90 -10.77 15.95
C GLU A 174 21.11 -11.67 15.62
N THR A 175 20.87 -12.94 15.29
CA THR A 175 21.93 -13.88 14.88
C THR A 175 22.32 -13.70 13.41
N CYS A 176 21.37 -13.37 12.52
CA CYS A 176 21.64 -13.05 11.11
C CYS A 176 22.37 -11.71 10.92
N LEU A 177 22.23 -10.80 11.89
CA LEU A 177 23.00 -9.55 11.98
C LEU A 177 24.37 -9.74 12.67
N GLY A 178 24.80 -10.99 12.89
CA GLY A 178 25.97 -11.36 13.70
C GLY A 178 27.34 -11.04 13.10
N ASP A 179 27.82 -9.83 13.37
CA ASP A 179 29.13 -9.50 14.00
C ASP A 179 28.97 -8.23 14.89
N LEU A 180 27.74 -8.01 15.35
CA LEU A 180 27.29 -6.86 16.11
C LEU A 180 27.19 -7.24 17.59
N LYS A 181 28.33 -7.16 18.28
CA LYS A 181 28.39 -7.17 19.76
C LYS A 181 27.57 -6.00 20.36
N PRO A 182 27.20 -6.06 21.66
CA PRO A 182 25.88 -5.72 22.17
C PRO A 182 25.64 -4.21 22.26
N SER A 183 25.38 -3.64 21.11
CA SER A 183 24.81 -2.31 20.94
C SER A 183 23.86 -2.35 19.76
N PHE A 184 23.10 -3.45 19.64
CA PHE A 184 21.88 -3.67 18.83
C PHE A 184 21.87 -3.30 17.33
N VAL A 185 22.85 -2.58 16.82
CA VAL A 185 22.81 -1.84 15.57
C VAL A 185 24.26 -1.65 15.09
N HIS A 186 24.48 -1.70 13.78
CA HIS A 186 25.82 -1.69 13.19
C HIS A 186 26.70 -0.53 13.74
N PRO A 187 27.99 -0.74 14.12
CA PRO A 187 28.84 0.33 14.66
C PRO A 187 28.94 1.57 13.78
N SER A 188 28.69 1.42 12.48
CA SER A 188 28.64 2.53 11.53
C SER A 188 27.35 3.36 11.58
N LEU A 189 26.30 2.88 12.25
CA LEU A 189 25.09 3.67 12.49
C LEU A 189 25.31 4.54 13.72
N LEU A 190 24.87 5.79 13.62
CA LEU A 190 24.99 6.76 14.69
C LEU A 190 24.19 6.29 15.93
N PRO A 191 24.68 6.51 17.16
CA PRO A 191 24.02 6.06 18.39
C PRO A 191 22.52 6.41 18.48
N GLU A 192 22.13 7.56 17.94
CA GLU A 192 20.73 8.01 17.89
C GLU A 192 19.87 7.10 17.02
N GLN A 193 20.38 6.68 15.85
CA GLN A 193 19.71 5.72 14.98
C GLN A 193 19.59 4.36 15.66
N GLN A 194 20.60 3.98 16.45
CA GLN A 194 20.58 2.75 17.20
C GLN A 194 19.46 2.72 18.25
N LYS A 195 19.35 3.82 19.00
CA LYS A 195 18.31 4.02 20.00
C LYS A 195 16.91 4.07 19.39
N GLU A 196 16.74 4.76 18.25
CA GLU A 196 15.47 4.87 17.53
C GLU A 196 14.96 3.49 17.08
N LEU A 197 15.83 2.67 16.48
CA LEU A 197 15.51 1.31 16.05
C LEU A 197 15.11 0.40 17.22
N LEU A 198 15.87 0.47 18.31
CA LEU A 198 15.58 -0.28 19.52
C LEU A 198 14.21 0.04 20.12
N GLU A 199 13.86 1.32 20.14
CA GLU A 199 12.55 1.75 20.61
C GLU A 199 11.43 1.29 19.66
N ALA A 200 11.68 1.29 18.34
CA ALA A 200 10.75 0.80 17.34
C ALA A 200 10.53 -0.72 17.46
N PHE A 201 11.57 -1.52 17.70
CA PHE A 201 11.43 -2.97 17.92
C PHE A 201 10.53 -3.32 19.10
N ARG A 202 10.57 -2.53 20.18
CA ARG A 202 9.70 -2.72 21.35
C ARG A 202 8.22 -2.48 21.05
N LYS A 203 7.92 -1.74 19.97
CA LYS A 203 6.55 -1.43 19.53
C LYS A 203 6.02 -2.47 18.53
N VAL A 204 6.88 -3.37 18.02
CA VAL A 204 6.46 -4.45 17.13
C VAL A 204 5.64 -5.47 17.94
N PRO A 205 4.43 -5.86 17.48
CA PRO A 205 3.63 -6.86 18.17
C PRO A 205 4.40 -8.19 18.32
N PRO A 206 4.28 -8.88 19.46
CA PRO A 206 4.98 -10.15 19.70
C PRO A 206 4.38 -11.33 18.92
N GLU A 207 3.20 -11.14 18.32
CA GLU A 207 2.52 -12.18 17.54
C GLU A 207 3.24 -12.40 16.21
N LYS A 208 3.49 -13.67 15.89
CA LYS A 208 4.09 -14.03 14.60
C LYS A 208 3.15 -13.57 13.48
N PRO A 209 3.62 -12.75 12.53
CA PRO A 209 2.79 -12.26 11.44
C PRO A 209 2.27 -13.40 10.57
N ALA A 210 1.02 -13.25 10.12
CA ALA A 210 0.43 -14.08 9.07
C ALA A 210 0.65 -13.39 7.71
N PRO A 211 0.86 -14.15 6.61
CA PRO A 211 1.00 -13.54 5.29
C PRO A 211 -0.29 -12.82 4.88
N GLU A 212 -0.22 -11.51 4.68
CA GLU A 212 -1.39 -10.70 4.29
C GLU A 212 -1.73 -10.85 2.80
N ARG A 213 -0.72 -11.19 1.98
CA ARG A 213 -0.85 -11.43 0.55
C ARG A 213 -0.50 -12.88 0.24
N LEU A 214 -1.52 -13.73 0.20
CA LEU A 214 -1.38 -15.13 -0.21
C LEU A 214 -1.22 -15.21 -1.74
N LEU A 215 -0.42 -16.16 -2.21
CA LEU A 215 -0.40 -16.54 -3.63
C LEU A 215 -1.79 -17.02 -4.05
N ARG A 216 -2.20 -16.89 -5.32
CA ARG A 216 -3.53 -17.34 -5.77
C ARG A 216 -3.83 -18.78 -5.41
N SER A 217 -2.86 -19.68 -5.59
CA SER A 217 -2.97 -21.09 -5.16
C SER A 217 -3.19 -21.23 -3.65
N GLN A 218 -2.64 -20.33 -2.84
CA GLN A 218 -2.84 -20.28 -1.40
C GLN A 218 -4.15 -19.56 -1.01
N GLN A 219 -4.63 -18.60 -1.80
CA GLN A 219 -5.93 -17.93 -1.62
C GLN A 219 -7.08 -18.88 -1.92
N GLU A 220 -6.97 -19.70 -2.97
CA GLU A 220 -7.94 -20.75 -3.29
C GLU A 220 -8.03 -21.78 -2.16
N VAL A 221 -6.89 -22.20 -1.61
CA VAL A 221 -6.82 -23.09 -0.45
C VAL A 221 -7.44 -22.44 0.78
N ALA A 222 -7.09 -21.19 1.11
CA ALA A 222 -7.70 -20.47 2.24
C ALA A 222 -9.23 -20.27 2.07
N ALA A 223 -9.69 -20.01 0.85
CA ALA A 223 -11.12 -19.91 0.53
C ALA A 223 -11.86 -21.25 0.57
N GLN A 224 -11.16 -22.37 0.35
CA GLN A 224 -11.69 -23.73 0.52
C GLN A 224 -11.71 -24.13 2.00
N GLU A 225 -10.67 -23.79 2.77
CA GLU A 225 -10.59 -24.00 4.21
C GLU A 225 -11.66 -23.21 4.98
N GLY A 226 -11.88 -21.94 4.62
CA GLY A 226 -12.99 -21.15 5.17
C GLY A 226 -14.37 -21.71 4.81
N ARG A 227 -14.51 -22.35 3.63
CA ARG A 227 -15.73 -23.07 3.24
C ARG A 227 -15.91 -24.38 4.01
N HIS A 228 -14.83 -25.11 4.31
CA HIS A 228 -14.89 -26.33 5.13
C HIS A 228 -15.21 -26.02 6.60
N GLN A 229 -14.65 -24.95 7.17
CA GLN A 229 -14.93 -24.55 8.55
C GLN A 229 -16.38 -24.08 8.75
N THR A 230 -16.96 -23.41 7.75
CA THR A 230 -18.38 -23.02 7.74
C THR A 230 -19.32 -24.21 7.48
N ALA A 231 -18.89 -25.22 6.72
CA ALA A 231 -19.66 -26.47 6.53
C ALA A 231 -19.71 -27.35 7.80
N HIS A 232 -18.71 -27.29 8.68
CA HIS A 232 -18.73 -27.98 9.97
C HIS A 232 -19.55 -27.27 11.07
N THR A 233 -20.03 -26.06 10.81
CA THR A 233 -20.92 -25.29 11.70
C THR A 233 -22.33 -25.20 11.11
N VAL A 234 -22.88 -26.32 10.65
CA VAL A 234 -24.34 -26.45 10.51
C VAL A 234 -24.90 -26.72 11.92
N PRO A 235 -25.75 -25.84 12.49
CA PRO A 235 -26.36 -26.09 13.79
C PRO A 235 -27.28 -27.32 13.69
N ALA A 236 -27.11 -28.27 14.61
CA ALA A 236 -27.91 -29.49 14.74
C ALA A 236 -29.34 -29.20 15.27
N SER A 237 -30.07 -28.29 14.63
CA SER A 237 -31.45 -27.95 15.02
C SER A 237 -32.36 -27.88 13.81
N ARG A 238 -32.48 -28.99 13.08
CA ARG A 238 -33.59 -29.14 12.11
C ARG A 238 -33.90 -30.58 11.73
N ILE A 239 -34.04 -31.47 12.71
CA ILE A 239 -34.77 -32.72 12.52
C ILE A 239 -35.57 -32.95 13.81
N CYS A 240 -36.86 -33.26 13.67
CA CYS A 240 -37.90 -33.51 14.70
C CYS A 240 -38.89 -32.37 14.95
N ASP A 241 -39.73 -32.04 13.96
CA ASP A 241 -41.08 -31.51 14.21
C ASP A 241 -42.07 -32.21 13.26
N SER A 242 -42.27 -33.50 13.45
CA SER A 242 -43.45 -34.21 12.93
C SER A 242 -44.48 -34.28 14.05
N LYS A 243 -45.26 -33.21 14.23
CA LYS A 243 -46.50 -33.27 14.99
C LYS A 243 -47.53 -34.04 14.18
N ILE A 244 -47.70 -35.31 14.55
CA ILE A 244 -48.85 -36.13 14.20
C ILE A 244 -50.10 -35.39 14.74
N SER A 245 -51.02 -35.09 13.84
CA SER A 245 -52.34 -34.52 14.12
C SER A 245 -53.20 -35.56 14.84
N VAL A 246 -53.79 -35.18 15.96
CA VAL A 246 -54.85 -35.93 16.62
C VAL A 246 -55.94 -34.94 17.03
N THR A 247 -57.16 -35.24 16.56
CA THR A 247 -58.48 -34.76 16.98
C THR A 247 -58.87 -33.32 16.67
N ASP A 248 -59.68 -33.17 15.61
CA ASP A 248 -60.99 -32.51 15.72
C ASP A 248 -62.07 -33.42 15.11
N LEU A 249 -63.22 -33.41 15.78
CA LEU A 249 -64.52 -33.95 15.38
C LEU A 249 -65.06 -33.26 14.13
#